data_AF-Q2JJH0-F1
#
_entry.id   AF-Q2JJH0-F1
#
_cell.length_a   1.000
_cell.length_b   1.000
_cell.length_c   1.000
_cell.angle_alpha   90.00
_cell.angle_beta   90.00
_cell.angle_gamma   90.00
#
_symmetry.space_group_name_H-M   'P 1'
#
loop_
_entity.id
_entity.type
_entity.pdbx_description
1 polymer ?
#
loop_
_entity_poly.entity_id
_entity_poly.type
_entity_poly.pdbx_seq_one_letter_code
_entity_poly.pdbx_strand_id
1 'polypeptide(L)'
;MKRYAFVNRSGQVQVIRTIPGHWERTLFPGQQAIFEAEPDDYLEVYSCCCSTAILEERRLCRYLVDSSSPEVDLYLWSSSQRGTLADALNG
;
A
#
# COMPACT_ATOMS: atom_id res chain seq x y z
N MET A 1 8.88 -15.96 6.09
CA MET A 1 7.84 -15.29 5.31
C MET A 1 6.67 -14.87 6.18
N LYS A 2 6.15 -13.64 6.00
CA LYS A 2 4.97 -13.10 6.67
C LYS A 2 4.05 -12.41 5.66
N ARG A 3 2.80 -12.15 6.04
CA ARG A 3 1.82 -11.41 5.22
C ARG A 3 1.73 -9.95 5.66
N TYR A 4 1.89 -9.03 4.72
CA TYR A 4 1.84 -7.60 4.97
C TYR A 4 0.73 -6.94 4.16
N ALA A 5 0.21 -5.83 4.68
CA ALA A 5 -0.76 -4.99 4.00
C ALA A 5 -0.16 -3.62 3.66
N PHE A 6 -0.46 -3.12 2.46
CA PHE A 6 -0.15 -1.76 2.02
C PHE A 6 -1.39 -1.13 1.39
N VAL A 7 -1.63 0.14 1.67
CA VAL A 7 -2.71 0.93 1.06
C VAL A 7 -2.12 2.15 0.37
N ASN A 8 -2.47 2.35 -0.89
CA ASN A 8 -2.14 3.57 -1.62
C ASN A 8 -3.02 4.71 -1.08
N ARG A 9 -2.46 5.50 -0.18
CA ARG A 9 -3.10 6.72 0.36
C ARG A 9 -2.79 7.97 -0.45
N SER A 10 -2.00 7.84 -1.51
CA SER A 10 -1.74 8.95 -2.42
C SER A 10 -2.95 9.20 -3.31
N GLY A 11 -3.04 10.41 -3.86
CA GLY A 11 -4.03 10.76 -4.88
C GLY A 11 -3.64 10.33 -6.30
N GLN A 12 -2.59 9.51 -6.46
CA GLN A 12 -2.05 9.10 -7.75
C GLN A 12 -1.89 7.59 -7.86
N VAL A 13 -1.69 7.07 -9.07
CA VAL A 13 -1.37 5.65 -9.28
C VAL A 13 0.04 5.38 -8.75
N GLN A 14 0.18 4.29 -7.99
CA GLN A 14 1.46 3.82 -7.48
C GLN A 14 1.75 2.40 -7.98
N VAL A 15 3.03 2.09 -8.12
CA VAL A 15 3.52 0.71 -8.31
C VAL A 15 4.31 0.33 -7.08
N ILE A 16 3.97 -0.77 -6.45
CA ILE A 16 4.69 -1.31 -5.29
C ILE A 16 5.40 -2.60 -5.68
N ARG A 17 6.63 -2.79 -5.18
CA ARG A 17 7.40 -4.02 -5.38
C ARG A 17 8.17 -4.43 -4.13
N THR A 18 8.34 -5.73 -3.93
CA THR A 18 9.24 -6.25 -2.91
C THR A 18 10.65 -6.41 -3.47
N ILE A 19 11.70 -6.34 -2.64
CA ILE A 19 13.10 -6.56 -3.02
C ILE A 19 13.82 -7.29 -1.87
N PRO A 20 14.49 -8.43 -2.13
CA PRO A 20 14.68 -9.11 -3.42
C PRO A 20 13.48 -9.90 -3.94
N GLY A 21 12.39 -10.05 -3.18
CA GLY A 21 11.22 -10.84 -3.62
C GLY A 21 10.58 -10.30 -4.91
N HIS A 22 10.46 -11.08 -5.98
CA HIS A 22 9.98 -10.64 -7.30
C HIS A 22 8.45 -10.39 -7.40
N TRP A 23 7.84 -9.78 -6.38
CA TRP A 23 6.41 -9.45 -6.39
C TRP A 23 6.21 -7.95 -6.66
N GLU A 24 5.27 -7.63 -7.54
CA GLU A 24 4.92 -6.26 -7.94
C GLU A 24 3.41 -6.11 -8.17
N ARG A 25 2.84 -4.95 -7.80
CA ARG A 25 1.45 -4.57 -8.10
C ARG A 25 1.29 -3.09 -8.36
N THR A 26 0.37 -2.75 -9.26
CA THR A 26 -0.15 -1.39 -9.44
C THR A 26 -1.36 -1.17 -8.53
N LEU A 27 -1.39 -0.03 -7.83
CA LEU A 27 -2.48 0.38 -6.95
C LEU A 27 -3.00 1.76 -7.37
N PHE A 28 -4.30 1.84 -7.63
CA PHE A 28 -5.00 3.12 -7.78
C PHE A 28 -5.19 3.80 -6.41
N PRO A 29 -5.49 5.12 -6.37
CA PRO A 29 -5.80 5.82 -5.13
C PRO A 29 -6.84 5.09 -4.28
N GLY A 30 -6.54 4.89 -2.99
CA GLY A 30 -7.40 4.20 -2.04
C GLY A 30 -7.38 2.66 -2.11
N GLN A 31 -6.74 2.07 -3.13
CA GLN A 31 -6.62 0.61 -3.22
C GLN A 31 -5.56 0.06 -2.26
N GLN A 32 -5.73 -1.22 -1.92
CA GLN A 32 -4.82 -1.94 -1.03
C GLN A 32 -4.28 -3.21 -1.70
N ALA A 33 -3.13 -3.66 -1.22
CA ALA A 33 -2.57 -4.97 -1.52
C ALA A 33 -2.22 -5.70 -0.23
N ILE A 34 -2.44 -7.02 -0.26
CA ILE A 34 -1.91 -7.95 0.72
C ILE A 34 -0.90 -8.84 -0.01
N PHE A 35 0.29 -9.00 0.55
CA PHE A 35 1.36 -9.75 -0.08
C PHE A 35 2.23 -10.47 0.95
N GLU A 36 3.01 -11.44 0.49
CA GLU A 36 3.93 -12.21 1.31
C GLU A 36 5.37 -11.83 1.02
N ALA A 37 6.15 -11.59 2.07
CA ALA A 37 7.56 -11.21 1.96
C ALA A 37 8.34 -11.65 3.21
N GLU A 38 9.67 -11.68 3.12
CA GLU A 38 10.50 -11.80 4.31
C GLU A 38 10.54 -10.47 5.08
N PRO A 39 10.63 -10.49 6.43
CA PRO A 39 10.71 -9.25 7.22
C PRO A 39 11.90 -8.34 6.85
N ASP A 40 12.96 -8.94 6.31
CA ASP A 40 14.18 -8.25 5.87
C ASP A 40 14.13 -7.81 4.40
N ASP A 41 13.07 -8.17 3.67
CA ASP A 41 12.81 -7.63 2.33
C ASP A 41 12.41 -6.16 2.45
N TYR A 42 12.66 -5.40 1.39
CA TYR A 42 12.18 -4.04 1.24
C TYR A 42 10.89 -4.00 0.44
N LEU A 43 9.95 -3.16 0.84
CA LEU A 43 8.91 -2.64 -0.03
C LEU A 43 9.40 -1.33 -0.64
N GLU A 44 9.40 -1.25 -1.96
CA GLU A 44 9.63 -0.04 -2.73
C GLU A 44 8.31 0.43 -3.35
N VAL A 45 8.00 1.72 -3.20
CA VAL A 45 6.79 2.36 -3.72
C VAL A 45 7.20 3.40 -4.74
N TYR A 46 6.64 3.29 -5.93
CA TYR A 46 6.89 4.19 -7.04
C TYR A 46 5.64 5.00 -7.35
N SER A 47 5.78 6.30 -7.58
CA SER A 47 4.73 7.13 -8.17
C SER A 47 4.83 7.07 -9.70
N CYS A 48 3.69 7.00 -10.37
CA CYS A 48 3.60 7.16 -11.81
C CYS A 48 3.01 8.53 -12.13
N CYS A 49 3.85 9.57 -12.16
CA CYS A 49 3.48 10.84 -12.75
C CYS A 49 4.12 10.97 -14.14
N CYS A 50 3.30 11.20 -15.15
CA CYS A 50 3.71 11.75 -16.45
C CYS A 50 4.94 11.06 -17.09
N SER A 51 4.84 9.76 -17.41
CA SER A 51 5.80 8.95 -18.21
C SER A 51 7.02 8.34 -17.52
N THR A 52 7.27 8.62 -16.24
CA THR A 52 8.40 8.00 -15.49
C THR A 52 7.92 7.42 -14.16
N ALA A 53 8.58 6.35 -13.70
CA ALA A 53 8.38 5.78 -12.38
C ALA A 53 9.46 6.32 -11.44
N ILE A 54 9.07 7.07 -10.42
CA ILE A 54 9.97 7.67 -9.42
C ILE A 54 9.83 6.87 -8.13
N LEU A 55 10.95 6.44 -7.54
CA LEU A 55 10.95 5.79 -6.23
C LEU A 55 10.64 6.83 -5.14
N GLU A 56 9.46 6.75 -4.56
CA GLU A 56 8.99 7.65 -3.50
C GLU A 56 9.42 7.16 -2.11
N GLU A 57 9.32 5.85 -1.90
CA GLU A 57 9.52 5.26 -0.59
C GLU A 57 10.21 3.90 -0.71
N ARG A 58 11.17 3.65 0.18
CA ARG A 58 11.76 2.34 0.42
C ARG A 58 11.79 2.07 1.91
N ARG A 59 11.13 1.00 2.36
CA ARG A 59 11.08 0.61 3.78
C ARG A 59 11.16 -0.90 3.94
N LEU A 60 11.66 -1.36 5.08
CA LEU A 60 11.71 -2.79 5.40
C LEU A 60 10.31 -3.33 5.71
N CYS A 61 10.00 -4.53 5.24
CA CYS A 61 8.69 -5.15 5.40
C CYS A 61 8.33 -5.37 6.87
N ARG A 62 9.31 -5.61 7.75
CA ARG A 62 9.06 -5.72 9.20
C ARG A 62 8.40 -4.50 9.84
N TYR A 63 8.44 -3.33 9.19
CA TYR A 63 7.79 -2.11 9.67
C TYR A 63 6.42 -1.85 9.01
N LEU A 64 5.95 -2.75 8.15
CA LEU A 64 4.62 -2.71 7.57
C LEU A 64 3.60 -3.37 8.50
N VAL A 65 2.33 -3.11 8.21
CA VAL A 65 1.22 -3.69 8.95
C VAL A 65 1.13 -5.19 8.63
N ASP A 66 1.16 -6.04 9.66
CA ASP A 66 0.97 -7.48 9.54
C ASP A 66 -0.51 -7.78 9.28
N SER A 67 -0.84 -8.30 8.09
CA SER A 67 -2.23 -8.53 7.67
C SER A 67 -2.92 -9.66 8.41
N SER A 68 -2.20 -10.43 9.24
CA SER A 68 -2.78 -11.46 10.09
C SER A 68 -3.26 -10.91 11.43
N SER A 69 -2.95 -9.65 11.75
CA SER A 69 -3.42 -9.01 12.98
C SER A 69 -4.87 -8.52 12.85
N PRO A 70 -5.73 -8.75 13.86
CA PRO A 70 -7.14 -8.32 13.82
C PRO A 70 -7.32 -6.79 13.82
N GLU A 71 -6.26 -6.04 14.08
CA GLU A 71 -6.24 -4.58 14.03
C GLU A 71 -6.24 -4.05 12.58
N VAL A 72 -5.76 -4.85 11.62
CA VAL A 72 -5.67 -4.47 10.21
C VAL A 72 -7.04 -4.18 9.62
N ASP A 73 -8.05 -4.98 9.93
CA ASP A 73 -9.40 -4.77 9.40
C ASP A 73 -9.96 -3.41 9.82
N LEU A 74 -9.65 -2.95 11.03
CA LEU A 74 -10.06 -1.63 11.54
C LEU A 74 -9.27 -0.48 10.88
N TYR A 75 -7.96 -0.66 10.69
CA TYR A 75 -7.12 0.33 10.00
C TYR A 75 -7.44 0.44 8.50
N LEU A 76 -7.73 -0.67 7.83
CA LEU A 76 -8.10 -0.70 6.41
C LEU A 76 -9.52 -0.18 6.20
N TRP A 77 -10.50 -0.55 7.04
CA TRP A 77 -11.86 -0.02 6.97
C TRP A 77 -11.89 1.50 7.23
N SER A 78 -11.21 1.99 8.28
CA SER A 78 -11.15 3.44 8.54
C SER A 78 -10.48 4.23 7.40
N SER A 79 -9.55 3.61 6.67
CA SER A 79 -8.94 4.19 5.47
C SER A 79 -9.94 4.25 4.30
N SER A 80 -10.77 3.22 4.15
CA SER A 80 -11.79 3.13 3.10
C SER A 80 -12.95 4.12 3.29
N GLN A 81 -13.29 4.44 4.54
CA GLN A 81 -14.36 5.41 4.87
C GLN A 81 -14.00 6.88 4.64
N ARG A 82 -12.71 7.25 4.61
CA ARG A 82 -12.31 8.65 4.34
C ARG A 82 -12.57 9.08 2.89
N GLY A 83 -12.53 8.14 1.94
CA GLY A 83 -12.95 8.43 0.56
C GLY A 83 -14.45 8.68 0.48
N THR A 84 -15.26 7.83 1.12
CA THR A 84 -16.73 7.90 1.05
C THR A 84 -17.35 9.03 1.87
N LEU A 85 -16.80 9.40 3.03
CA LEU A 85 -17.30 10.52 3.83
C LEU A 85 -17.02 11.89 3.19
N ALA A 86 -15.88 12.05 2.50
CA ALA A 86 -15.58 13.28 1.77
C ALA A 86 -16.53 13.48 0.58
N ASP A 87 -16.93 12.39 -0.09
CA ASP A 87 -17.89 12.43 -1.20
C ASP A 87 -19.34 12.62 -0.71
N ALA A 88 -19.71 12.07 0.45
CA ALA A 88 -21.07 12.15 0.99
C ALA A 88 -21.44 13.50 1.63
N LEU A 89 -20.46 14.35 1.97
CA LEU A 89 -20.69 15.67 2.59
C LEU A 89 -20.73 16.83 1.58
N ASN A 90 -20.56 16.57 0.29
CA ASN A 90 -20.64 17.55 -0.79
C ASN A 90 -21.88 17.38 -1.70
N GLY A 91 -22.91 16.67 -1.23
CA GLY A 91 -24.19 16.45 -1.93
C GLY A 91 -25.33 17.29 -1.36
#